data_AF-A0A965PFC3-F1
#
_entry.id   AF-A0A965PFC3-F1
#
_cell.length_a   1.000
_cell.length_b   1.000
_cell.length_c   1.000
_cell.angle_alpha   90.00
_cell.angle_beta   90.00
_cell.angle_gamma   90.00
#
_symmetry.space_group_name_H-M   'P 1'
#
loop_
_entity.id
_entity.type
_entity.pdbx_description
1 polymer ?
#
loop_
_entity_poly.entity_id
_entity_poly.type
_entity_poly.pdbx_seq_one_letter_code
_entity_poly.pdbx_strand_id
1 'polypeptide(L)' 'MITAEDLDAFAAENGPAIAQAAKFARRCERGLPPDRWATTAEMHQVARGIWALTRLVAIQTALLADLADAPTETGG' A
#
# COMPACT_ATOMS: atom_id res chain seq x y z
N MET A 1 1.86 5.49 -18.59
CA MET A 1 0.50 5.26 -18.10
C MET A 1 0.58 4.05 -17.18
N ILE A 2 0.23 4.20 -15.91
CA ILE A 2 0.18 3.06 -14.98
C ILE A 2 -1.13 2.34 -15.26
N THR A 3 -1.09 1.03 -15.47
CA THR A 3 -2.27 0.22 -15.77
C THR A 3 -2.81 -0.46 -14.50
N ALA A 4 -4.03 -1.01 -14.59
CA ALA A 4 -4.57 -1.83 -13.51
C ALA A 4 -3.71 -3.10 -13.27
N GLU A 5 -3.13 -3.67 -14.33
CA GLU A 5 -2.23 -4.83 -14.22
C GLU A 5 -0.93 -4.49 -13.48
N ASP A 6 -0.39 -3.28 -13.65
CA ASP A 6 0.78 -2.82 -12.89
C ASP A 6 0.46 -2.72 -11.38
N LEU A 7 -0.77 -2.32 -11.04
CA LEU A 7 -1.23 -2.24 -9.65
C LEU A 7 -1.35 -3.64 -9.02
N ASP A 8 -1.93 -4.59 -9.76
CA ASP A 8 -2.10 -5.98 -9.30
C ASP A 8 -0.74 -6.67 -9.13
N ALA A 9 0.19 -6.48 -10.08
CA ALA A 9 1.54 -7.00 -9.97
C ALA A 9 2.29 -6.40 -8.77
N PHE A 10 2.17 -5.09 -8.55
CA PHE A 10 2.76 -4.41 -7.41
C PHE A 10 2.19 -4.92 -6.07
N ALA A 11 0.88 -5.12 -6.01
CA ALA A 11 0.20 -5.65 -4.84
C ALA A 11 0.60 -7.11 -4.55
N ALA A 12 0.72 -7.94 -5.58
CA ALA A 12 1.17 -9.33 -5.45
C ALA A 12 2.62 -9.41 -4.94
N GLU A 13 3.53 -8.61 -5.49
CA GLU A 13 4.93 -8.60 -5.07
C GLU A 13 5.09 -8.15 -3.59
N ASN A 14 4.33 -7.14 -3.17
CA ASN A 14 4.48 -6.54 -1.84
C ASN A 14 3.50 -7.07 -0.79
N GLY A 15 2.58 -7.98 -1.17
CA GLY A 15 1.55 -8.54 -0.29
C GLY A 15 2.07 -9.06 1.05
N PRO A 16 3.13 -9.88 1.10
CA PRO A 16 3.71 -10.35 2.36
C PRO A 16 4.22 -9.21 3.27
N ALA A 17 4.84 -8.18 2.68
CA ALA A 17 5.35 -7.02 3.42
C ALA A 17 4.19 -6.17 3.96
N ILE A 18 3.14 -5.96 3.16
CA ILE A 18 1.92 -5.25 3.56
C ILE A 18 1.23 -5.98 4.72
N ALA A 19 1.10 -7.31 4.64
CA ALA A 19 0.53 -8.12 5.71
C ALA A 19 1.31 -7.99 7.02
N GLN A 20 2.64 -7.93 6.93
CA GLN A 20 3.52 -7.74 8.08
C GLN A 20 3.37 -6.33 8.70
N ALA A 21 3.31 -5.28 7.88
CA ALA A 21 3.05 -3.92 8.36
C ALA A 21 1.67 -3.81 9.05
N ALA A 22 0.64 -4.44 8.49
CA ALA A 22 -0.69 -4.47 9.10
C ALA A 22 -0.71 -5.23 10.43
N LYS A 23 0.02 -6.35 10.53
CA LYS A 23 0.20 -7.11 11.78
C LYS A 23 0.90 -6.26 12.84
N PHE A 24 1.95 -5.53 12.47
CA PHE A 24 2.66 -4.61 13.35
C PHE A 24 1.70 -3.53 13.88
N ALA A 25 0.98 -2.82 13.00
CA ALA A 25 0.02 -1.78 13.38
C ALA A 25 -1.03 -2.31 14.38
N ARG A 26 -1.67 -3.46 14.08
CA ARG A 26 -2.64 -4.08 14.99
C ARG A 26 -2.08 -4.41 16.37
N ARG A 27 -0.79 -4.76 16.48
CA ARG A 27 -0.14 -5.05 17.76
C ARG A 27 0.14 -3.77 18.55
N CYS A 28 0.57 -2.71 17.87
CA CYS A 28 0.73 -1.38 18.46
C CYS A 28 -0.60 -0.84 18.99
N GLU A 29 -1.67 -0.89 18.19
CA GLU A 29 -3.01 -0.42 18.57
C GLU A 29 -3.59 -1.16 19.77
N ARG A 30 -3.30 -2.45 19.91
CA ARG A 30 -3.69 -3.27 21.06
C ARG A 30 -2.87 -2.98 22.32
N GLY A 31 -1.89 -2.08 22.26
CA GLY A 31 -1.05 -1.73 23.39
C GLY A 31 -0.13 -2.87 23.86
N LEU A 32 0.25 -3.79 22.96
CA LEU A 32 1.27 -4.78 23.29
C LEU A 32 2.58 -4.05 23.63
N PRO A 33 3.44 -4.64 24.49
CA PRO A 33 4.76 -4.07 24.73
C PRO A 33 5.61 -4.08 23.45
N PRO A 34 6.55 -3.12 23.27
CA PRO A 34 7.28 -2.93 22.00
C PRO A 34 8.07 -4.15 21.52
N ASP A 35 8.58 -4.97 22.45
CA ASP A 35 9.27 -6.23 22.17
C ASP A 35 8.37 -7.29 21.50
N ARG A 36 7.04 -7.11 21.56
CA ARG A 36 6.05 -7.98 20.91
C ARG A 36 5.46 -7.41 19.63
N TRP A 37 5.85 -6.20 19.22
CA TRP A 37 5.34 -5.61 17.97
C TRP A 37 5.86 -6.38 16.76
N ALA A 38 7.17 -6.55 16.66
CA ALA A 38 7.85 -7.32 15.63
C ALA A 38 9.28 -7.67 16.06
N THR A 39 9.83 -8.75 15.52
CA THR A 39 11.26 -9.08 15.64
C THR A 39 12.12 -8.20 14.74
N THR A 40 13.43 -8.12 15.00
CA THR A 40 14.39 -7.40 14.13
C THR A 40 14.30 -7.86 12.67
N ALA A 41 14.17 -9.18 12.44
CA ALA A 41 14.02 -9.73 11.09
C ALA A 41 12.72 -9.28 10.41
N GLU A 42 11.63 -9.18 11.19
CA GLU A 42 10.33 -8.71 10.70
C GLU A 42 10.32 -7.19 10.42
N MET A 43 11.15 -6.39 11.08
CA MET A 43 11.15 -4.92 10.92
C MET A 43 11.49 -4.48 9.49
N HIS A 44 12.35 -5.21 8.78
CA HIS A 44 12.60 -4.94 7.36
C HIS A 44 11.34 -5.09 6.50
N GLN A 45 10.51 -6.11 6.80
CA GLN A 45 9.24 -6.33 6.10
C GLN A 45 8.18 -5.30 6.50
N VAL A 46 8.17 -4.87 7.76
CA VAL A 46 7.31 -3.76 8.21
C VAL A 46 7.66 -2.48 7.43
N ALA A 47 8.94 -2.11 7.35
CA ALA A 47 9.38 -0.92 6.62
C ALA A 47 9.04 -1.01 5.13
N ARG A 48 9.26 -2.17 4.49
CA ARG A 48 8.87 -2.41 3.10
C ARG A 48 7.36 -2.30 2.89
N GLY A 49 6.56 -2.82 3.83
CA GLY A 49 5.10 -2.73 3.77
C GLY A 49 4.60 -1.29 3.86
N ILE A 50 5.17 -0.48 4.75
CA ILE A 50 4.84 0.95 4.87
C ILE A 50 5.20 1.71 3.58
N TRP A 51 6.38 1.44 3.00
CA TRP A 51 6.77 2.00 1.71
C TRP A 51 5.80 1.60 0.60
N ALA A 52 5.42 0.32 0.53
CA ALA A 52 4.50 -0.19 -0.47
C ALA A 52 3.11 0.44 -0.35
N LEU A 53 2.59 0.60 0.86
CA LEU A 53 1.33 1.30 1.11
C LEU A 53 1.38 2.77 0.68
N THR A 54 2.48 3.46 0.97
CA THR A 54 2.68 4.86 0.54
C THR A 54 2.69 4.97 -0.99
N ARG A 55 3.34 4.02 -1.67
CA ARG A 55 3.36 3.95 -3.14
C ARG A 55 1.98 3.64 -3.72
N LEU A 56 1.24 2.69 -3.14
CA LEU A 56 -0.12 2.36 -3.57
C LEU A 56 -1.04 3.58 -3.51
N VAL A 57 -0.98 4.36 -2.43
CA VAL A 57 -1.74 5.61 -2.32
C VAL A 57 -1.36 6.58 -3.43
N ALA A 58 -0.06 6.81 -3.66
CA ALA A 58 0.39 7.71 -4.73
C ALA A 58 -0.07 7.26 -6.12
N ILE A 59 -0.05 5.96 -6.41
CA ILE A 59 -0.55 5.39 -7.67
C ILE A 59 -2.05 5.62 -7.81
N GLN A 60 -2.83 5.34 -6.76
CA GLN A 60 -4.28 5.53 -6.77
C GLN A 60 -4.65 7.02 -6.93
N THR A 61 -3.96 7.93 -6.26
CA THR A 61 -4.19 9.37 -6.42
C THR A 61 -3.92 9.83 -7.86
N ALA A 62 -2.85 9.35 -8.49
CA ALA A 62 -2.56 9.67 -9.89
C ALA A 62 -3.65 9.14 -10.84
N LEU A 63 -4.08 7.88 -10.66
CA LEU A 63 -5.15 7.28 -11.47
C LEU A 63 -6.49 8.03 -11.34
N LEU A 64 -6.84 8.48 -10.13
CA LEU A 64 -8.05 9.26 -9.89
C LEU A 64 -7.99 10.66 -10.53
N ALA A 65 -6.81 11.30 -10.53
CA ALA A 65 -6.62 12.58 -11.20
C ALA A 65 -6.77 12.44 -12.73
N ASP A 66 -6.16 11.41 -13.32
CA ASP A 66 -6.26 11.13 -14.76
C ASP A 66 -7.72 10.86 -15.20
N LEU A 67 -8.53 10.20 -14.35
CA LEU A 67 -9.96 9.98 -14.62
C LEU A 67 -10.78 11.26 -14.51
N ALA A 68 -10.44 12.17 -13.60
CA ALA A 68 -11.12 13.45 -13.43
C ALA A 68 -10.85 14.41 -14.59
N ASP A 69 -9.67 14.32 -15.20
CA ASP A 69 -9.26 15.14 -16.34
C ASP A 69 -9.67 14.55 -17.71
N ALA A 70 -10.24 13.34 -17.73
CA ALA A 70 -10.75 12.75 -18.95
C ALA A 70 -11.95 13.58 -19.48
N PRO A 71 -11.92 14.04 -20.74
CA PRO A 71 -13.04 14.81 -21.29
C PRO A 71 -14.30 13.95 -21.26
N THR A 72 -15.33 14.43 -20.55
CA THR A 72 -16.66 13.84 -20.62
C THR A 72 -17.17 13.98 -22.06
N GLU A 73 -17.11 12.91 -22.84
CA GLU A 73 -17.83 12.81 -24.10
C GLU A 73 -19.33 12.82 -23.81
N THR A 74 -19.89 14.01 -23.65
CA THR A 74 -21.34 14.23 -23.62
C THR A 74 -21.68 15.17 -24.77
N GLY A 75 -22.18 14.60 -25.87
CA GLY A 75 -22.98 15.33 -26.85
C GLY A 75 -22.48 15.28 -28.29
N GLY A 76 -22.96 14.28 -29.03
CA GLY A 76 -23.07 14.27 -30.50
C GLY A 76 -24.38 13.61 -30.88
#